data_AF-A0A366HR30-F1
#
_entry.id   AF-A0A366HR30-F1
#
_cell.length_a   1.000
_cell.length_b   1.000
_cell.length_c   1.000
_cell.angle_alpha   90.00
_cell.angle_beta   90.00
_cell.angle_gamma   90.00
#
_symmetry.space_group_name_H-M   'P 1'
#
loop_
_entity.id
_entity.type
_entity.pdbx_description
1 polymer ?
#
loop_
_entity_poly.entity_id
_entity_poly.type
_entity_poly.pdbx_seq_one_letter_code
_entity_poly.pdbx_strand_id
1 'polypeptide(L)'
;MKTSHFTVAGLAFALVLAFAPALRAENTVYPAVKDSLVKSKGKNVETFDAAALKDAKYVAIYYSASWCGPCRAFTPDLVKWYKRNKSKNPHFELIFVSSDRSAKDMAEYMKADDMEWPALAFDKKKDSASSAVTKYSGRGIPCLVLIDETGKVLSDSYVDGNYVGPRKVLEDIEKTLKDNPAAGAAASGSSGSALDRFKSTSTSTTPAR
;
A
#
# COMPACT_ATOMS: atom_id res chain seq x y z
N MET A 1 -77.29 19.10 1.97
CA MET A 1 -76.25 18.74 0.98
C MET A 1 -74.97 18.44 1.77
N LYS A 2 -74.30 17.33 1.42
CA LYS A 2 -73.28 16.64 2.24
C LYS A 2 -71.96 17.42 2.33
N THR A 3 -71.38 17.37 3.52
CA THR A 3 -69.98 17.62 3.90
C THR A 3 -69.00 16.78 3.08
N SER A 4 -67.82 17.32 2.78
CA SER A 4 -66.58 16.53 2.72
C SER A 4 -65.35 17.40 2.97
N HIS A 5 -64.67 17.07 4.06
CA HIS A 5 -63.34 17.50 4.42
C HIS A 5 -62.31 16.82 3.50
N PHE A 6 -61.33 17.56 2.99
CA PHE A 6 -60.14 16.99 2.37
C PHE A 6 -58.94 17.20 3.29
N THR A 7 -58.52 16.13 3.96
CA THR A 7 -57.25 16.02 4.67
C THR A 7 -56.17 15.68 3.65
N VAL A 8 -55.22 16.59 3.43
CA VAL A 8 -54.01 16.28 2.65
C VAL A 8 -52.93 15.84 3.62
N ALA A 9 -52.68 14.53 3.65
CA ALA A 9 -51.52 13.94 4.31
C ALA A 9 -50.26 14.27 3.50
N GLY A 10 -49.44 15.20 3.98
CA GLY A 10 -48.14 15.49 3.41
C GLY A 10 -47.16 14.36 3.70
N LEU A 11 -46.72 13.67 2.65
CA LEU A 11 -45.62 12.70 2.68
C LEU A 11 -44.36 13.37 3.24
N ALA A 12 -43.83 12.84 4.33
CA ALA A 12 -42.47 13.14 4.76
C ALA A 12 -41.48 12.50 3.79
N PHE A 13 -40.75 13.33 3.03
CA PHE A 13 -39.65 12.89 2.18
C PHE A 13 -38.43 12.62 3.08
N ALA A 14 -38.25 11.38 3.51
CA ALA A 14 -37.06 10.97 4.23
C ALA A 14 -35.87 11.01 3.25
N LEU A 15 -35.04 12.05 3.36
CA LEU A 15 -33.75 12.12 2.69
C LEU A 15 -32.82 11.11 3.35
N VAL A 16 -32.79 9.88 2.82
CA VAL A 16 -31.75 8.91 3.13
C VAL A 16 -30.46 9.42 2.49
N LEU A 17 -29.63 10.12 3.28
CA LEU A 17 -28.23 10.34 2.91
C LEU A 17 -27.54 8.98 2.94
N ALA A 18 -27.59 8.29 1.80
CA ALA A 18 -26.77 7.12 1.56
C ALA A 18 -25.31 7.58 1.65
N PHE A 19 -24.68 7.35 2.80
CA PHE A 19 -23.23 7.19 2.89
C PHE A 19 -22.90 5.91 2.12
N ALA A 20 -22.90 6.01 0.79
CA ALA A 20 -22.29 4.97 -0.02
C ALA A 20 -20.82 4.95 0.41
N PRO A 21 -20.30 3.85 0.99
CA PRO A 21 -18.86 3.72 1.09
C PRO A 21 -18.35 3.88 -0.34
N ALA A 22 -17.49 4.87 -0.56
CA ALA A 22 -16.81 5.01 -1.84
C ALA A 22 -16.28 3.62 -2.17
N LEU A 23 -16.79 3.02 -3.25
CA LEU A 23 -16.37 1.71 -3.74
C LEU A 23 -14.85 1.78 -3.86
N ARG A 24 -14.15 1.24 -2.86
CA ARG A 24 -12.71 1.29 -2.79
C ARG A 24 -12.26 0.37 -3.91
N ALA A 25 -11.60 0.89 -4.93
CA ALA A 25 -11.01 0.04 -5.95
C ALA A 25 -10.14 -0.99 -5.23
N GLU A 26 -10.43 -2.28 -5.43
CA GLU A 26 -9.62 -3.34 -4.82
C GLU A 26 -8.21 -3.23 -5.39
N ASN A 27 -7.21 -3.19 -4.51
CA ASN A 27 -5.82 -3.18 -4.94
C ASN A 27 -5.59 -4.42 -5.82
N THR A 28 -5.29 -4.23 -7.11
CA THR A 28 -5.20 -5.34 -8.06
C THR A 28 -3.90 -6.13 -7.93
N VAL A 29 -2.89 -5.55 -7.26
CA VAL A 29 -1.58 -6.16 -7.03
C VAL A 29 -1.65 -7.14 -5.86
N TYR A 30 -2.29 -6.76 -4.75
CA TYR A 30 -2.34 -7.57 -3.52
C TYR A 30 -2.83 -9.01 -3.74
N PRO A 31 -4.01 -9.26 -4.36
CA PRO A 31 -4.52 -10.62 -4.55
C PRO A 31 -3.59 -11.51 -5.36
N ALA A 32 -2.83 -10.92 -6.28
CA ALA A 32 -1.94 -11.64 -7.18
C ALA A 32 -0.60 -12.01 -6.51
N VAL A 33 -0.10 -11.19 -5.59
CA VAL A 33 1.22 -11.45 -4.95
C VAL A 33 1.13 -11.98 -3.53
N LYS A 34 -0.07 -12.10 -2.94
CA LYS A 34 -0.27 -12.40 -1.51
C LYS A 34 0.50 -13.63 -0.99
N ASP A 35 0.65 -14.66 -1.82
CA ASP A 35 1.31 -15.93 -1.46
C ASP A 35 2.74 -16.03 -2.05
N SER A 36 3.26 -14.94 -2.60
CA SER A 36 4.52 -14.91 -3.36
C SER A 36 5.53 -13.89 -2.84
N LEU A 37 5.24 -13.19 -1.73
CA LEU A 37 6.15 -12.22 -1.15
C LEU A 37 7.01 -12.81 -0.04
N VAL A 38 8.24 -12.35 0.01
CA VAL A 38 9.23 -12.65 1.04
C VAL A 38 9.88 -11.37 1.54
N LYS A 39 10.52 -11.40 2.70
CA LYS A 39 11.34 -10.29 3.22
C LYS A 39 12.70 -10.80 3.68
N SER A 40 13.67 -9.89 3.79
CA SER A 40 15.01 -10.20 4.27
C SER A 40 14.99 -10.71 5.72
N LYS A 41 15.72 -11.80 5.99
CA LYS A 41 15.99 -12.34 7.34
C LYS A 41 17.42 -12.82 7.43
N GLY A 42 18.33 -11.94 7.81
CA GLY A 42 19.76 -12.24 7.80
C GLY A 42 20.22 -12.53 6.36
N LYS A 43 20.90 -13.66 6.11
CA LYS A 43 21.32 -14.06 4.74
C LYS A 43 20.27 -14.89 3.99
N ASN A 44 19.07 -15.01 4.55
CA ASN A 44 17.96 -15.77 3.97
C ASN A 44 16.76 -14.83 3.78
N VAL A 45 15.69 -15.39 3.24
CA VAL A 45 14.38 -14.73 3.19
C VAL A 45 13.35 -15.55 3.96
N GLU A 46 12.29 -14.89 4.43
CA GLU A 46 11.11 -15.54 4.99
C GLU A 46 9.84 -15.01 4.35
N THR A 47 8.76 -15.79 4.39
CA THR A 47 7.46 -15.37 3.86
C THR A 47 7.03 -14.04 4.48
N PHE A 48 6.53 -13.15 3.64
CA PHE A 48 5.96 -11.87 4.05
C PHE A 48 4.44 -11.93 3.94
N ASP A 49 3.74 -11.61 5.03
CA ASP A 49 2.29 -11.41 4.97
C ASP A 49 1.98 -10.13 4.20
N ALA A 50 1.46 -10.30 2.99
CA ALA A 50 1.09 -9.22 2.11
C ALA A 50 -0.12 -8.39 2.61
N ALA A 51 -0.69 -8.65 3.79
CA ALA A 51 -1.79 -7.86 4.36
C ALA A 51 -1.52 -6.35 4.36
N ALA A 52 -0.25 -5.93 4.50
CA ALA A 52 0.17 -4.53 4.39
C ALA A 52 -0.14 -3.88 3.01
N LEU A 53 -0.27 -4.68 1.95
CA LEU A 53 -0.61 -4.21 0.60
C LEU A 53 -2.11 -4.05 0.37
N LYS A 54 -2.99 -4.65 1.21
CA LYS A 54 -4.45 -4.56 1.04
C LYS A 54 -4.93 -3.12 0.96
N ASP A 55 -4.36 -2.28 1.83
CA ASP A 55 -4.73 -0.87 1.95
C ASP A 55 -3.82 0.06 1.17
N ALA A 56 -2.81 -0.46 0.48
CA ALA A 56 -1.87 0.34 -0.31
C ALA A 56 -2.60 0.97 -1.50
N LYS A 57 -2.52 2.30 -1.59
CA LYS A 57 -2.97 3.10 -2.73
C LYS A 57 -1.87 3.31 -3.75
N TYR A 58 -0.62 3.27 -3.29
CA TYR A 58 0.54 3.41 -4.15
C TYR A 58 1.49 2.25 -3.93
N VAL A 59 1.91 1.61 -5.01
CA VAL A 59 2.92 0.57 -4.98
C VAL A 59 4.05 0.98 -5.91
N ALA A 60 5.27 1.07 -5.37
CA ALA A 60 6.47 1.15 -6.16
C ALA A 60 7.00 -0.26 -6.42
N ILE A 61 7.38 -0.58 -7.66
CA ILE A 61 7.99 -1.85 -8.02
C ILE A 61 9.42 -1.57 -8.48
N TYR A 62 10.39 -2.17 -7.80
CA TYR A 62 11.81 -1.97 -8.03
C TYR A 62 12.45 -3.22 -8.62
N TYR A 63 12.98 -3.12 -9.83
CA TYR A 63 13.71 -4.17 -10.53
C TYR A 63 15.20 -3.89 -10.44
N SER A 64 15.94 -4.83 -9.87
CA SER A 64 17.36 -4.66 -9.57
C SER A 64 18.08 -5.99 -9.40
N ALA A 65 19.41 -5.97 -9.34
CA ALA A 65 20.23 -7.13 -9.02
C ALA A 65 21.56 -6.73 -8.36
N SER A 66 22.12 -7.65 -7.58
CA SER A 66 23.40 -7.49 -6.88
C SER A 66 24.59 -7.24 -7.81
N TRP A 67 24.59 -7.89 -8.97
CA TRP A 67 25.67 -7.84 -9.96
C TRP A 67 25.63 -6.55 -10.81
N CYS A 68 24.59 -5.73 -10.68
CA CYS A 68 24.36 -4.53 -11.48
C CYS A 68 24.99 -3.30 -10.80
N GLY A 69 26.04 -2.74 -11.42
CA GLY A 69 26.75 -1.55 -10.90
C GLY A 69 25.84 -0.33 -10.67
N PRO A 70 25.07 0.13 -11.68
CA PRO A 70 24.14 1.26 -11.51
C PRO A 70 23.05 1.01 -10.47
N CYS A 71 22.63 -0.25 -10.33
CA CYS A 71 21.68 -0.66 -9.31
C CYS A 71 22.23 -0.40 -7.91
N ARG A 72 23.43 -0.93 -7.63
CA ARG A 72 24.14 -0.71 -6.36
C ARG A 72 24.43 0.77 -6.06
N ALA A 73 24.50 1.62 -7.08
CA ALA A 73 24.64 3.06 -6.90
C ALA A 73 23.32 3.75 -6.50
N PHE A 74 22.16 3.19 -6.87
CA PHE A 74 20.85 3.77 -6.59
C PHE A 74 20.20 3.20 -5.32
N THR A 75 20.36 1.91 -5.05
CA THR A 75 19.69 1.22 -3.94
C THR A 75 19.91 1.88 -2.57
N PRO A 76 21.13 2.35 -2.20
CA PRO A 76 21.34 3.01 -0.92
C PRO A 76 20.48 4.27 -0.73
N ASP A 77 20.19 4.99 -1.82
CA ASP A 77 19.35 6.18 -1.75
C ASP A 77 17.87 5.82 -1.59
N LEU A 78 17.42 4.76 -2.27
CA LEU A 78 16.07 4.22 -2.11
C LEU A 78 15.86 3.69 -0.67
N VAL A 79 16.85 2.99 -0.10
CA VAL A 79 16.83 2.52 1.30
C VAL A 79 16.69 3.69 2.27
N LYS A 80 17.56 4.69 2.15
CA LYS A 80 17.49 5.90 2.99
C LYS A 80 16.14 6.58 2.86
N TRP A 81 15.58 6.66 1.66
CA TRP A 81 14.26 7.26 1.45
C TRP A 81 13.15 6.44 2.11
N TYR A 82 13.11 5.13 1.90
CA TYR A 82 12.08 4.25 2.44
C TYR A 82 12.03 4.32 3.96
N LYS A 83 13.18 4.20 4.64
CA LYS A 83 13.30 4.30 6.10
C LYS A 83 12.76 5.61 6.68
N ARG A 84 12.90 6.71 5.95
CA ARG A 84 12.46 8.05 6.39
C ARG A 84 10.98 8.32 6.12
N ASN A 85 10.35 7.59 5.20
CA ASN A 85 9.06 7.95 4.64
C ASN A 85 7.97 6.88 4.79
N LYS A 86 8.30 5.58 4.87
CA LYS A 86 7.31 4.51 4.96
C LYS A 86 6.35 4.68 6.13
N SER A 87 6.86 4.99 7.33
CA SER A 87 6.03 5.21 8.52
C SER A 87 5.09 6.41 8.42
N LYS A 88 5.41 7.39 7.56
CA LYS A 88 4.58 8.58 7.29
C LYS A 88 3.55 8.34 6.19
N ASN A 89 3.69 7.25 5.44
CA ASN A 89 2.89 6.93 4.26
C ASN A 89 2.37 5.48 4.36
N PRO A 90 1.42 5.18 5.27
CA PRO A 90 0.93 3.83 5.51
C PRO A 90 0.24 3.18 4.31
N HIS A 91 -0.28 3.95 3.34
CA HIS A 91 -0.84 3.38 2.10
C HIS A 91 0.13 3.41 0.91
N PHE A 92 1.43 3.59 1.15
CA PHE A 92 2.47 3.37 0.16
C PHE A 92 3.22 2.07 0.48
N GLU A 93 3.55 1.26 -0.52
CA GLU A 93 4.47 0.12 -0.35
C GLU A 93 5.48 0.01 -1.49
N LEU A 94 6.60 -0.65 -1.25
CA LEU A 94 7.64 -0.96 -2.22
C LEU A 94 7.78 -2.49 -2.36
N ILE A 95 7.84 -2.99 -3.59
CA ILE A 95 8.07 -4.41 -3.87
C ILE A 95 9.34 -4.55 -4.69
N PHE A 96 10.29 -5.34 -4.22
CA PHE A 96 11.50 -5.70 -4.97
C PHE A 96 11.27 -6.91 -5.87
N VAL A 97 11.69 -6.81 -7.13
CA VAL A 97 11.71 -7.91 -8.09
C VAL A 97 13.15 -8.12 -8.54
N SER A 98 13.75 -9.21 -8.07
CA SER A 98 15.17 -9.49 -8.31
C SER A 98 15.45 -10.05 -9.71
N SER A 99 16.44 -9.45 -10.39
CA SER A 99 17.10 -10.00 -11.59
C SER A 99 18.39 -10.77 -11.27
N ASP A 100 18.61 -11.13 -10.00
CA ASP A 100 19.69 -12.01 -9.60
C ASP A 100 19.55 -13.41 -10.21
N ARG A 101 20.62 -14.20 -10.10
CA ARG A 101 20.70 -15.55 -10.68
C ARG A 101 20.28 -16.65 -9.71
N SER A 102 20.18 -16.34 -8.43
CA SER A 102 19.69 -17.28 -7.41
C SER A 102 18.94 -16.58 -6.28
N ALA A 103 18.13 -17.35 -5.54
CA ALA A 103 17.48 -16.88 -4.32
C ALA A 103 18.49 -16.45 -3.25
N LYS A 104 19.67 -17.09 -3.23
CA LYS A 104 20.76 -16.75 -2.33
C LYS A 104 21.35 -15.37 -2.65
N ASP A 105 21.66 -15.10 -3.92
CA ASP A 105 22.20 -13.80 -4.34
C ASP A 105 21.20 -12.68 -4.04
N MET A 106 19.90 -12.93 -4.28
CA MET A 106 18.82 -12.01 -3.91
C MET A 106 18.80 -11.74 -2.39
N ALA A 107 18.86 -12.78 -1.56
CA ALA A 107 18.83 -12.64 -0.11
C ALA A 107 20.07 -11.90 0.42
N GLU A 108 21.25 -12.20 -0.11
CA GLU A 108 22.50 -11.53 0.26
C GLU A 108 22.47 -10.06 -0.15
N TYR A 109 21.89 -9.72 -1.30
CA TYR A 109 21.72 -8.35 -1.75
C TYR A 109 20.77 -7.55 -0.86
N MET A 110 19.58 -8.10 -0.59
CA MET A 110 18.61 -7.48 0.30
C MET A 110 19.20 -7.24 1.69
N LYS A 111 20.01 -8.18 2.20
CA LYS A 111 20.73 -8.02 3.46
C LYS A 111 21.79 -6.93 3.38
N ALA A 112 22.64 -6.95 2.35
CA ALA A 112 23.79 -6.07 2.25
C ALA A 112 23.39 -4.59 2.20
N ASP A 113 22.29 -4.29 1.52
CA ASP A 113 21.77 -2.93 1.41
C ASP A 113 20.68 -2.61 2.45
N ASP A 114 20.35 -3.56 3.34
CA ASP A 114 19.35 -3.38 4.40
C ASP A 114 17.96 -2.99 3.85
N MET A 115 17.50 -3.77 2.86
CA MET A 115 16.19 -3.62 2.24
C MET A 115 15.09 -4.14 3.18
N GLU A 116 14.34 -3.22 3.78
CA GLU A 116 13.27 -3.51 4.73
C GLU A 116 11.90 -3.77 4.07
N TRP A 117 11.80 -3.56 2.76
CA TRP A 117 10.59 -3.81 1.98
C TRP A 117 10.48 -5.27 1.49
N PRO A 118 9.26 -5.76 1.20
CA PRO A 118 9.07 -7.10 0.66
C PRO A 118 9.62 -7.23 -0.77
N ALA A 119 9.89 -8.47 -1.15
CA ALA A 119 10.31 -8.87 -2.48
C ALA A 119 9.44 -10.00 -3.02
N LEU A 120 9.29 -10.08 -4.34
CA LEU A 120 8.76 -11.27 -4.99
C LEU A 120 9.75 -12.42 -4.77
N ALA A 121 9.25 -13.56 -4.26
CA ALA A 121 10.04 -14.75 -4.06
C ALA A 121 10.71 -15.18 -5.37
N PHE A 122 11.99 -15.54 -5.29
CA PHE A 122 12.83 -15.73 -6.46
C PHE A 122 12.31 -16.82 -7.41
N ASP A 123 11.81 -17.91 -6.84
CA ASP A 123 11.22 -19.06 -7.52
C ASP A 123 9.85 -18.75 -8.13
N LYS A 124 9.15 -17.74 -7.61
CA LYS A 124 7.83 -17.29 -8.06
C LYS A 124 7.84 -16.36 -9.26
N LYS A 125 9.01 -15.96 -9.77
CA LYS A 125 9.15 -15.03 -10.91
C LYS A 125 8.47 -15.48 -12.21
N LYS A 126 8.19 -16.78 -12.36
CA LYS A 126 7.54 -17.36 -13.54
C LYS A 126 6.09 -17.77 -13.28
N ASP A 127 5.62 -17.67 -12.04
CA ASP A 127 4.24 -18.00 -11.70
C ASP A 127 3.31 -16.98 -12.38
N SER A 128 2.18 -17.43 -12.91
CA SER A 128 1.23 -16.54 -13.59
C SER A 128 0.78 -15.38 -12.69
N ALA A 129 0.66 -15.63 -11.40
CA ALA A 129 0.30 -14.63 -10.39
C ALA A 129 1.36 -13.50 -10.28
N SER A 130 2.64 -13.79 -10.53
CA SER A 130 3.71 -12.79 -10.53
C SER A 130 3.63 -11.78 -11.67
N SER A 131 2.88 -12.09 -12.74
CA SER A 131 2.65 -11.16 -13.87
C SER A 131 2.08 -9.81 -13.43
N ALA A 132 1.35 -9.79 -12.30
CA ALA A 132 0.84 -8.57 -11.71
C ALA A 132 1.92 -7.55 -11.34
N VAL A 133 3.16 -8.01 -11.06
CA VAL A 133 4.31 -7.13 -10.83
C VAL A 133 5.38 -7.26 -11.90
N THR A 134 5.58 -8.40 -12.55
CA THR A 134 6.67 -8.53 -13.54
C THR A 134 6.38 -7.82 -14.88
N LYS A 135 5.10 -7.58 -15.21
CA LYS A 135 4.69 -6.91 -16.46
C LYS A 135 5.16 -5.46 -16.60
N TYR A 136 5.48 -4.77 -15.51
CA TYR A 136 5.97 -3.40 -15.54
C TYR A 136 7.50 -3.30 -15.69
N SER A 137 8.18 -4.44 -15.83
CA SER A 137 9.63 -4.43 -16.03
C SER A 137 10.00 -3.70 -17.33
N GLY A 138 10.94 -2.77 -17.22
CA GLY A 138 11.51 -2.07 -18.36
C GLY A 138 12.51 -2.94 -19.11
N ARG A 139 13.16 -2.35 -20.12
CA ARG A 139 14.16 -3.05 -20.96
C ARG A 139 15.49 -3.36 -20.25
N GLY A 140 15.68 -2.85 -19.03
CA GLY A 140 16.90 -2.98 -18.26
C GLY A 140 16.72 -2.59 -16.80
N ILE A 141 17.79 -2.75 -16.03
CA ILE A 141 17.86 -2.40 -14.61
C ILE A 141 18.96 -1.35 -14.37
N PRO A 142 18.83 -0.50 -13.33
CA PRO A 142 17.70 -0.44 -12.40
C PRO A 142 16.45 0.16 -13.04
N CYS A 143 15.30 -0.42 -12.74
CA CYS A 143 13.99 0.13 -13.12
C CYS A 143 13.14 0.29 -11.86
N LEU A 144 12.52 1.44 -11.70
CA LEU A 144 11.54 1.74 -10.67
C LEU A 144 10.26 2.20 -11.37
N VAL A 145 9.11 1.68 -10.96
CA VAL A 145 7.80 2.05 -11.49
C VAL A 145 6.88 2.34 -10.33
N LEU A 146 6.14 3.45 -10.39
CA LEU A 146 5.08 3.79 -9.45
C LEU A 146 3.72 3.49 -10.10
N ILE A 147 2.89 2.72 -9.41
CA ILE A 147 1.52 2.42 -9.81
C ILE A 147 0.53 2.81 -8.69
N ASP A 148 -0.72 3.09 -9.08
CA ASP A 148 -1.83 3.19 -8.13
C ASP A 148 -2.45 1.83 -7.79
N GLU A 149 -3.48 1.80 -6.92
CA GLU A 149 -4.17 0.59 -6.49
C GLU A 149 -4.82 -0.18 -7.65
N THR A 150 -5.12 0.48 -8.77
CA THR A 150 -5.71 -0.17 -9.94
C THR A 150 -4.64 -0.81 -10.82
N GLY A 151 -3.36 -0.52 -10.58
CA GLY A 151 -2.24 -0.93 -11.39
C GLY A 151 -1.96 0.02 -12.56
N LYS A 152 -2.54 1.23 -12.56
CA LYS A 152 -2.20 2.25 -13.55
C LYS A 152 -0.85 2.88 -13.20
N VAL A 153 0.00 3.02 -14.21
CA VAL A 153 1.32 3.64 -14.08
C VAL A 153 1.17 5.14 -13.87
N LEU A 154 1.82 5.64 -12.82
CA LEU A 154 1.92 7.06 -12.47
C LEU A 154 3.30 7.63 -12.81
N SER A 155 4.35 6.81 -12.69
CA SER A 155 5.71 7.16 -13.07
C SER A 155 6.53 5.92 -13.42
N ASP A 156 7.46 6.06 -14.35
CA ASP A 156 8.28 4.97 -14.89
C ASP A 156 9.71 5.48 -15.16
N SER A 157 10.68 4.58 -15.01
CA SER A 157 12.08 4.82 -15.38
C SER A 157 12.27 4.90 -16.91
N TYR A 158 11.24 4.60 -17.69
CA TYR A 158 11.17 4.78 -19.13
C TYR A 158 10.02 5.72 -19.53
N VAL A 159 10.32 6.76 -20.31
CA VAL A 159 9.32 7.68 -20.88
C VAL A 159 9.46 7.65 -22.39
N ASP A 160 8.38 7.28 -23.10
CA ASP A 160 8.36 7.10 -24.55
C ASP A 160 9.50 6.19 -25.05
N GLY A 161 9.79 5.14 -24.26
CA GLY A 161 10.87 4.20 -24.50
C GLY A 161 12.26 4.70 -24.08
N ASN A 162 12.46 5.98 -23.76
CA ASN A 162 13.76 6.51 -23.34
C ASN A 162 13.99 6.27 -21.85
N TYR A 163 15.18 5.80 -21.49
CA TYR A 163 15.54 5.58 -20.09
C TYR A 163 15.84 6.92 -19.41
N VAL A 164 15.00 7.30 -18.45
CA VAL A 164 15.15 8.51 -17.61
C VAL A 164 15.66 8.17 -16.19
N GLY A 165 15.70 6.88 -15.86
CA GLY A 165 16.31 6.37 -14.63
C GLY A 165 15.40 6.39 -13.39
N PRO A 166 15.76 5.63 -12.35
CA PRO A 166 14.90 5.42 -11.19
C PRO A 166 14.87 6.61 -10.22
N ARG A 167 15.84 7.55 -10.31
CA ARG A 167 15.86 8.77 -9.48
C ARG A 167 14.69 9.70 -9.82
N LYS A 168 14.36 9.86 -11.12
CA LYS A 168 13.19 10.60 -11.56
C LYS A 168 11.91 10.04 -10.95
N VAL A 169 11.79 8.72 -10.89
CA VAL A 169 10.62 8.05 -10.29
C VAL A 169 10.57 8.26 -8.78
N LEU A 170 11.72 8.21 -8.10
CA LEU A 170 11.80 8.52 -6.67
C LEU A 170 11.36 9.96 -6.36
N GLU A 171 11.75 10.93 -7.19
CA GLU A 171 11.30 12.33 -7.09
C GLU A 171 9.79 12.45 -7.30
N ASP A 172 9.23 11.74 -8.28
CA ASP A 172 7.79 11.71 -8.49
C ASP A 172 7.04 11.07 -7.33
N ILE A 173 7.56 9.97 -6.75
CA ILE A 173 6.97 9.34 -5.55
C ILE A 173 6.91 10.37 -4.41
N GLU A 174 8.01 11.10 -4.17
CA GLU A 174 8.01 12.15 -3.16
C GLU A 174 6.95 13.21 -3.40
N LYS A 175 6.79 13.65 -4.66
CA LYS A 175 5.79 14.64 -5.03
C LYS A 175 4.38 14.09 -4.84
N THR A 176 4.09 12.90 -5.38
CA THR A 176 2.77 12.25 -5.30
C THR A 176 2.32 12.06 -3.85
N LEU A 177 3.23 11.64 -2.96
CA LEU A 177 2.93 11.42 -1.54
C LEU A 177 2.74 12.74 -0.77
N LYS A 178 3.46 13.82 -1.14
CA LYS A 178 3.26 15.16 -0.57
C LYS A 178 1.91 15.76 -0.99
N ASP A 179 1.54 15.58 -2.26
CA ASP A 179 0.32 16.17 -2.83
C ASP A 179 -0.95 15.42 -2.40
N ASN A 180 -0.84 14.15 -1.99
CA ASN A 180 -1.99 13.30 -1.61
C ASN A 180 -1.87 12.71 -0.19
N PRO A 181 -1.84 13.53 0.88
CA PRO A 181 -1.65 13.05 2.24
C PRO A 181 -2.81 12.18 2.76
N ALA A 182 -4.00 12.25 2.16
CA ALA A 182 -5.16 11.38 2.47
C ALA A 182 -5.00 9.95 1.90
N ALA A 183 -4.03 9.74 1.01
CA ALA A 183 -3.47 8.43 0.72
C ALA A 183 -2.39 8.01 1.74
N GLY A 184 -2.18 8.77 2.81
CA GLY A 184 -1.34 8.43 3.96
C GLY A 184 -2.08 8.39 5.30
N ALA A 185 -3.38 8.69 5.37
CA ALA A 185 -4.05 8.92 6.66
C ALA A 185 -5.43 8.28 6.83
N ALA A 186 -5.94 7.50 5.87
CA ALA A 186 -7.26 6.90 5.95
C ALA A 186 -7.25 5.58 6.75
N ALA A 187 -6.77 5.65 8.00
CA ALA A 187 -7.01 4.68 9.06
C ALA A 187 -6.67 5.28 10.44
N SER A 188 -7.36 6.35 10.84
CA SER A 188 -7.46 6.69 12.26
C SER A 188 -8.83 7.32 12.55
N GLY A 189 -9.61 6.70 13.44
CA GLY A 189 -10.80 7.32 14.04
C GLY A 189 -12.15 6.65 13.76
N SER A 190 -12.37 5.47 14.32
CA SER A 190 -13.70 5.08 14.80
C SER A 190 -13.54 4.28 16.11
N SER A 191 -13.22 5.02 17.16
CA SER A 191 -13.45 4.61 18.55
C SER A 191 -13.94 5.84 19.28
N GLY A 192 -15.19 5.81 19.67
CA GLY A 192 -15.88 6.93 20.30
C GLY A 192 -17.37 6.65 20.40
N SER A 193 -17.73 5.56 21.08
CA SER A 193 -19.08 5.30 21.54
C SER A 193 -19.53 6.48 22.41
N ALA A 194 -20.54 7.21 21.95
CA ALA A 194 -21.19 8.28 22.69
C ALA A 194 -22.70 8.06 22.60
N LEU A 195 -23.20 7.21 23.50
CA LEU A 195 -24.58 6.94 23.95
C LEU A 195 -24.36 5.74 24.91
N ASP A 196 -24.40 5.85 26.23
CA ASP A 196 -25.56 6.26 27.02
C ASP A 196 -25.13 6.89 28.36
N ARG A 197 -25.63 8.09 28.62
CA ARG A 197 -25.92 8.54 30.00
C ARG A 197 -27.35 8.13 30.28
N PHE A 198 -27.62 7.29 31.29
CA PHE A 198 -28.82 7.44 32.12
C PHE A 198 -28.70 6.69 33.47
N LYS A 199 -28.57 7.51 34.52
CA LYS A 199 -29.20 7.43 35.87
C LYS A 199 -28.93 6.26 36.83
N SER A 200 -28.38 6.66 38.00
CA SER A 200 -28.92 6.51 39.39
C SER A 200 -29.31 5.09 39.83
N THR A 201 -28.73 4.54 40.91
CA THR A 201 -29.06 4.94 42.30
C THR A 201 -28.00 4.53 43.34
N SER A 202 -27.86 5.41 44.34
CA SER A 202 -27.54 5.19 45.77
C SER A 202 -27.73 3.74 46.29
N THR A 203 -26.91 3.18 47.19
CA THR A 203 -26.70 3.58 48.60
C THR A 203 -25.63 2.69 49.26
N SER A 204 -24.85 3.29 50.20
CA SER A 204 -24.43 2.75 51.53
C SER A 204 -23.60 1.43 51.56
N THR A 205 -22.66 1.10 52.46
CA THR A 205 -22.24 1.52 53.80
C THR A 205 -20.90 0.81 54.10
N THR A 206 -19.90 1.58 54.57
CA THR A 206 -18.86 1.28 55.62
C THR A 206 -17.82 0.13 55.45
N PRO A 207 -16.59 0.27 56.03
CA PRO A 207 -15.40 -0.42 55.55
C PRO A 207 -14.78 -1.46 56.51
N ALA A 208 -13.68 -2.04 56.04
CA ALA A 208 -12.55 -2.62 56.76
C ALA A 208 -12.71 -4.00 57.43
N ARG A 209 -11.91 -4.97 56.97
CA ARG A 209 -10.70 -5.41 57.67
C ARG A 209 -9.78 -6.17 56.72
#